data_AF-A0A317AWW2-F1
#
_entry.id   AF-A0A317AWW2-F1
#
_cell.length_a   1.000
_cell.length_b   1.000
_cell.length_c   1.000
_cell.angle_alpha   90.00
_cell.angle_beta   90.00
_cell.angle_gamma   90.00
#
_symmetry.space_group_name_H-M   'P 1'
#
loop_
_entity.id
_entity.type
_entity.pdbx_description
1 polymer ?
#
loop_
_entity_poly.entity_id
_entity_poly.type
_entity_poly.pdbx_seq_one_letter_code
_entity_poly.pdbx_strand_id
1 'polypeptide(L)'
;MFAPPVNRAMKVLDRSFFQKTIPTSAARIFNPKDISRCRKELTASKDTLPTNRVDPIRADPDLELATKGSKCLLLRPEVLHTGESHAAAGCVAISKY
;
A
#
# COMPACT_ATOMS: atom_id res chain seq x y z
N MET A 1 -4.37 10.59 -16.64
CA MET A 1 -3.20 11.50 -16.69
C MET A 1 -3.13 12.27 -15.38
N PHE A 2 -1.99 12.27 -14.69
CA PHE A 2 -1.84 12.87 -13.34
C PHE A 2 -1.18 14.24 -13.50
N ALA A 3 -1.97 15.32 -13.43
CA ALA A 3 -1.42 16.67 -13.50
C ALA A 3 -0.99 17.12 -12.10
N PRO A 4 0.25 17.60 -11.91
CA PRO A 4 0.66 18.16 -10.63
C PRO A 4 -0.14 19.43 -10.33
N PRO A 5 -0.40 19.73 -9.04
CA PRO A 5 -1.04 20.98 -8.65
C PRO A 5 -0.15 22.17 -9.06
N VAL A 6 -0.75 23.21 -9.63
CA VAL A 6 -0.02 24.39 -10.14
C VAL A 6 -0.15 25.54 -9.15
N ASN A 7 0.95 25.96 -8.53
CA ASN A 7 1.02 27.18 -7.72
C ASN A 7 1.82 28.27 -8.46
N ARG A 8 1.12 29.25 -9.03
CA ARG A 8 1.74 30.34 -9.81
C ARG A 8 2.34 31.46 -8.96
N ALA A 9 2.06 31.48 -7.66
CA ALA A 9 2.56 32.49 -6.72
C ALA A 9 3.86 32.07 -5.99
N MET A 10 4.33 30.84 -6.24
CA MET A 10 5.45 30.24 -5.51
C MET A 10 6.79 30.87 -5.92
N LYS A 11 7.46 31.53 -4.97
CA LYS A 11 8.84 32.06 -5.13
C LYS A 11 9.92 31.07 -4.67
N VAL A 12 9.60 30.18 -3.74
CA VAL A 12 10.47 29.13 -3.19
C VAL A 12 9.71 27.81 -3.23
N LEU A 13 10.37 26.74 -3.68
CA LEU A 13 9.75 25.42 -3.87
C LEU A 13 9.26 24.83 -2.54
N ASP A 14 7.94 24.82 -2.34
CA ASP A 14 7.31 24.04 -1.26
C ASP A 14 7.04 22.62 -1.75
N ARG A 15 7.89 21.67 -1.32
CA ARG A 15 7.77 20.26 -1.68
C ARG A 15 6.49 19.62 -1.13
N SER A 16 5.94 20.14 -0.03
CA SER A 16 4.71 19.61 0.57
C SER A 16 3.48 19.90 -0.31
N PHE A 17 3.52 20.95 -1.11
CA PHE A 17 2.46 21.27 -2.07
C PHE A 17 2.37 20.26 -3.23
N PHE A 18 3.48 19.61 -3.58
CA PHE A 18 3.56 18.65 -4.67
C PHE A 18 3.45 17.18 -4.21
N GLN A 19 2.83 16.95 -3.05
CA GLN A 19 2.52 15.60 -2.57
C GLN A 19 1.05 15.27 -2.83
N LYS A 20 0.75 14.00 -3.13
CA LYS A 20 -0.61 13.48 -3.14
C LYS A 20 -0.67 12.28 -2.23
N THR A 21 -1.53 12.35 -1.23
CA THR A 21 -1.88 11.21 -0.39
C THR A 21 -2.97 10.41 -1.09
N ILE A 22 -2.75 9.12 -1.26
CA ILE A 22 -3.74 8.19 -1.78
C ILE A 22 -4.12 7.30 -0.59
N PRO A 23 -5.36 7.39 -0.06
CA PRO A 23 -5.78 6.50 1.01
C PRO A 23 -5.79 5.08 0.45
N THR A 24 -5.01 4.20 1.06
CA THR A 24 -4.87 2.82 0.58
C THR A 24 -4.90 1.83 1.71
N SER A 25 -5.57 0.74 1.41
CA SER A 25 -5.60 -0.52 2.13
C SER A 25 -4.25 -1.25 2.04
N ALA A 26 -3.84 -1.99 3.07
CA ALA A 26 -2.64 -2.84 3.03
C ALA A 26 -2.92 -4.26 3.54
N ALA A 27 -2.43 -5.29 2.86
CA ALA A 27 -2.47 -6.68 3.32
C ALA A 27 -1.21 -6.99 4.16
N ARG A 28 -1.37 -7.16 5.47
CA ARG A 28 -0.32 -7.66 6.38
C ARG A 28 -0.09 -9.14 6.12
N ILE A 29 1.18 -9.53 6.02
CA ILE A 29 1.59 -10.91 5.79
C ILE A 29 2.12 -11.48 7.11
N PHE A 30 1.53 -12.57 7.60
CA PHE A 30 1.95 -13.17 8.87
C PHE A 30 3.29 -13.91 8.78
N ASN A 31 3.58 -14.51 7.62
CA ASN A 31 4.79 -15.30 7.41
C ASN A 31 5.59 -14.75 6.22
N PRO A 32 6.85 -14.34 6.41
CA PRO A 32 7.66 -13.74 5.35
C PRO A 32 7.91 -14.69 4.16
N LYS A 33 7.78 -16.01 4.34
CA LYS A 33 7.90 -16.97 3.24
C LYS A 33 6.75 -16.87 2.23
N ASP A 34 5.58 -16.41 2.67
CA ASP A 34 4.37 -16.34 1.86
C ASP A 34 4.29 -15.06 1.02
N ILE A 35 5.21 -14.09 1.19
CA ILE A 35 5.22 -12.81 0.47
C ILE A 35 5.16 -13.00 -1.04
N SER A 36 5.97 -13.93 -1.57
CA SER A 36 6.02 -14.18 -3.02
C SER A 36 4.69 -14.76 -3.54
N ARG A 37 4.05 -15.61 -2.75
CA ARG A 37 2.76 -16.23 -3.07
C ARG A 37 1.64 -15.20 -3.02
N CYS A 38 1.50 -14.48 -1.91
CA CYS A 38 0.46 -13.45 -1.73
C CYS A 38 0.58 -12.36 -2.80
N ARG A 39 1.81 -11.96 -3.16
CA ARG A 39 2.03 -11.01 -4.27
C ARG A 39 1.49 -11.54 -5.59
N LYS A 40 1.74 -12.81 -5.93
CA LYS A 40 1.24 -13.42 -7.17
C LYS A 40 -0.28 -13.49 -7.18
N GLU A 41 -0.89 -13.95 -6.08
CA GLU A 41 -2.34 -14.05 -5.93
C GLU A 41 -3.02 -12.68 -6.05
N LEU A 42 -2.53 -11.67 -5.31
CA LEU A 42 -3.08 -10.31 -5.35
C LEU A 42 -2.86 -9.61 -6.70
N THR A 43 -1.78 -9.96 -7.41
CA THR A 43 -1.54 -9.45 -8.77
C THR A 43 -2.48 -10.12 -9.77
N ALA A 44 -2.75 -11.42 -9.60
CA ALA A 44 -3.71 -12.15 -10.42
C ALA A 44 -5.15 -11.65 -10.21
N SER A 45 -5.53 -11.33 -8.96
CA SER A 45 -6.83 -10.75 -8.63
C SER A 45 -6.94 -9.26 -8.99
N LYS A 46 -5.84 -8.61 -9.40
CA LYS A 46 -5.74 -7.17 -9.71
C LYS A 46 -6.00 -6.27 -8.50
N ASP A 47 -5.73 -6.79 -7.30
CA ASP A 47 -5.88 -6.08 -6.02
C ASP A 47 -4.59 -5.37 -5.58
N THR A 48 -3.43 -5.73 -6.15
CA THR A 48 -2.17 -5.02 -5.88
C THR A 48 -2.17 -3.62 -6.47
N LEU A 49 -1.52 -2.68 -5.76
CA LEU A 49 -1.37 -1.31 -6.22
C LEU A 49 -0.70 -1.27 -7.62
N PRO A 50 -1.41 -0.80 -8.66
CA PRO A 50 -0.95 -0.84 -10.04
C PRO A 50 -0.03 0.35 -10.28
N THR A 51 1.20 0.32 -9.77
CA THR A 51 2.12 1.42 -10.01
C THR A 51 3.56 0.92 -10.08
N ASN A 52 4.13 0.99 -11.29
CA ASN A 52 5.54 0.65 -11.56
C ASN A 52 6.55 1.61 -10.90
N ARG A 53 6.08 2.62 -10.15
CA ARG A 53 6.88 3.66 -9.49
C ARG A 53 6.90 3.52 -7.96
N VAL A 54 6.09 2.64 -7.39
CA VAL A 54 5.96 2.46 -5.95
C VAL A 54 6.03 0.97 -5.65
N ASP A 55 7.02 0.55 -4.89
CA ASP A 55 7.09 -0.84 -4.46
C ASP A 55 5.89 -1.17 -3.58
N PRO A 56 5.07 -2.17 -3.96
CA PRO A 56 3.88 -2.53 -3.20
C PRO A 56 4.24 -3.21 -1.87
N ILE A 57 5.47 -3.71 -1.71
CA ILE A 57 5.94 -4.32 -0.46
C ILE A 57 6.48 -3.21 0.45
N ARG A 58 5.84 -3.02 1.60
CA ARG A 58 6.26 -2.08 2.65
C ARG A 58 6.53 -2.83 3.96
N ALA A 59 7.26 -2.19 4.87
CA ALA A 59 7.32 -2.66 6.26
C ALA A 59 5.93 -2.53 6.89
N ASP A 60 5.62 -3.42 7.83
CA ASP A 60 4.35 -3.35 8.55
C ASP A 60 4.15 -1.96 9.19
N PRO A 61 2.94 -1.36 9.15
CA PRO A 61 2.67 -0.10 9.85
C PRO A 61 2.84 -0.21 11.37
N ASP A 62 2.83 -1.42 11.93
CA ASP A 62 3.13 -1.68 13.33
C ASP A 62 4.65 -1.83 13.56
N LEU A 63 5.21 -0.95 14.39
CA LEU A 63 6.65 -0.88 14.66
C LEU A 63 7.20 -2.17 15.31
N GLU A 64 6.40 -2.86 16.13
CA GLU A 64 6.83 -4.11 16.75
C GLU A 64 6.92 -5.26 15.76
N LEU A 65 6.09 -5.23 14.72
CA LEU A 65 6.10 -6.24 13.66
C LEU A 65 7.13 -5.89 12.59
N ALA A 66 7.29 -4.60 12.27
CA ALA A 66 8.32 -4.12 11.37
C ALA A 66 9.73 -4.46 11.86
N THR A 67 9.99 -4.31 13.17
CA THR A 67 11.28 -4.68 13.78
C THR A 67 11.54 -6.19 13.73
N LYS A 68 10.48 -7.01 13.76
CA LYS A 68 10.55 -8.47 13.56
C LYS A 68 10.70 -8.89 12.07
N GLY A 69 10.70 -7.92 11.16
CA GLY A 69 10.84 -8.16 9.72
C GLY A 69 9.53 -8.49 9.00
N SER A 70 8.37 -8.28 9.64
CA SER A 70 7.06 -8.42 9.00
C SER A 70 6.86 -7.34 7.94
N LYS A 71 6.21 -7.73 6.84
CA LYS A 71 5.95 -6.87 5.69
C LYS A 71 4.45 -6.84 5.37
N CYS A 72 4.04 -5.80 4.67
CA CYS A 72 2.70 -5.65 4.14
C CYS A 72 2.74 -5.37 2.63
N LEU A 73 1.65 -5.70 1.95
CA LEU A 73 1.43 -5.43 0.53
C LEU A 73 0.38 -4.34 0.38
N LEU A 74 0.72 -3.24 -0.30
CA LEU A 74 -0.21 -2.17 -0.63
C LEU A 74 -1.23 -2.65 -1.66
N LEU A 75 -2.50 -2.48 -1.30
CA LEU A 75 -3.65 -2.81 -2.13
C LEU A 75 -4.12 -1.57 -2.88
N ARG A 76 -4.96 -1.80 -3.90
CA ARG A 76 -5.63 -0.70 -4.58
C ARG A 76 -6.56 0.05 -3.64
N PRO A 77 -6.71 1.38 -3.82
CA PRO A 77 -7.67 2.18 -3.07
C PRO A 77 -9.11 1.66 -3.19
N GLU A 78 -9.44 1.03 -4.32
CA GLU A 78 -10.75 0.46 -4.62
C GLU A 78 -11.06 -0.81 -3.80
N VAL A 79 -10.05 -1.44 -3.19
CA VAL A 79 -10.23 -2.61 -2.33
C VAL A 79 -10.67 -2.11 -0.95
N LEU A 80 -11.99 -1.97 -0.80
CA LEU A 80 -12.63 -1.60 0.45
C LEU A 80 -12.48 -2.72 1.48
N HIS A 81 -12.03 -2.35 2.68
CA HIS A 81 -12.10 -3.18 3.87
C HIS A 81 -13.53 -3.18 4.42
N THR A 82 -14.49 -3.76 3.70
CA THR A 82 -15.68 -4.28 4.39
C THR A 82 -15.18 -5.34 5.37
N GLY A 83 -15.66 -5.33 6.61
CA GLY A 83 -15.14 -6.13 7.74
C GLY A 83 -15.19 -7.65 7.59
N GLU A 84 -15.29 -8.17 6.37
CA GLU A 84 -15.11 -9.56 6.00
C GLU A 84 -13.76 -9.67 5.30
N SER A 85 -12.76 -9.99 6.11
CA SER A 85 -11.43 -10.39 5.68
C SER A 85 -11.51 -11.46 4.59
N HIS A 86 -11.40 -11.03 3.32
CA HIS A 86 -10.96 -11.89 2.23
C HIS A 86 -9.49 -12.22 2.46
N ALA A 87 -9.28 -13.17 3.37
CA ALA A 87 -8.02 -13.81 3.64
C ALA A 87 -7.63 -14.62 2.40
N ALA A 88 -6.95 -13.99 1.45
CA ALA A 88 -5.97 -14.73 0.67
C ALA A 88 -5.03 -15.38 1.71
N ALA A 89 -5.03 -16.71 1.74
CA ALA A 89 -4.52 -17.53 2.84
C ALA A 89 -3.20 -16.97 3.42
N GLY A 90 -3.28 -16.41 4.65
CA GLY A 90 -2.13 -15.89 5.38
C GLY A 90 -1.93 -14.37 5.39
N CYS A 91 -2.89 -13.57 4.89
CA CYS A 91 -2.84 -12.11 4.97
C CYS A 91 -4.10 -11.47 5.57
N VAL A 92 -3.93 -10.41 6.38
CA VAL A 92 -5.04 -9.59 6.93
C VAL A 92 -4.96 -8.18 6.38
N ALA A 93 -6.09 -7.66 5.92
CA ALA A 93 -6.21 -6.32 5.38
C ALA A 93 -6.27 -5.27 6.52
N ILE A 94 -5.48 -4.19 6.43
CA ILE A 94 -5.33 -3.14 7.44
C ILE A 94 -5.54 -1.78 6.79
N SER A 95 -6.42 -0.99 7.40
CA SER A 95 -6.91 0.31 6.91
C SER A 95 -6.07 1.52 7.32
N LYS A 96 -4.75 1.39 7.50
CA LYS A 96 -3.91 2.50 7.99
C LYS A 96 -2.91 2.98 6.95
N TYR A 97 -3.35 3.75 5.95
CA TYR A 97 -2.54 4.71 5.17
C TYR A 97 -3.40 5.75 4.48
#